data_AF-F7XZV7-F1
#
_entry.id   AF-F7XZV7-F1
#
_cell.length_a   1.000
_cell.length_b   1.000
_cell.length_c   1.000
_cell.angle_alpha   90.00
_cell.angle_beta   90.00
_cell.angle_gamma   90.00
#
_symmetry.space_group_name_H-M   'P 1'
#
loop_
_entity.id
_entity.type
_entity.pdbx_description
1 polymer ?
#
loop_
_entity_poly.entity_id
_entity_poly.type
_entity_poly.pdbx_seq_one_letter_code
_entity_poly.pdbx_strand_id
1 'polypeptide(L)'
;MGGSLSAPEPAGIWYRFSVKCDRPTNAAIEKAAKAAGISPTSFVQKHFEAILGDPQTPAARPAASARADVDIAKSLGVTLTALRLYRALDERVDRSRNVAITNSDLADAAGTARPRVPGLVAQLTAKRLVRIERDSRRAATRYHVFSIGDEP
;
A
#
# COMPACT_ATOMS: atom_id res chain seq x y z
N MET A 1 60.79 26.48 10.87
CA MET A 1 60.13 26.19 9.58
C MET A 1 59.04 25.17 9.88
N GLY A 2 57.74 25.45 9.85
CA GLY A 2 56.97 26.34 8.98
C GLY A 2 56.12 25.46 8.06
N GLY A 3 54.84 25.25 8.39
CA GLY A 3 53.92 24.40 7.60
C GLY A 3 52.56 24.13 8.25
N SER A 4 51.81 25.21 8.49
CA SER A 4 50.40 25.36 8.88
C SER A 4 49.46 24.12 8.88
N LEU A 5 48.90 23.78 10.05
CA LEU A 5 47.69 22.96 10.23
C LEU A 5 46.44 23.86 10.22
N SER A 6 46.11 24.44 9.06
CA SER A 6 44.91 25.29 8.93
C SER A 6 43.95 24.77 7.87
N ALA A 7 43.03 23.92 8.31
CA ALA A 7 41.62 24.02 7.95
C ALA A 7 40.77 23.33 9.05
N PRO A 8 39.79 24.00 9.67
CA PRO A 8 38.81 23.32 10.50
C PRO A 8 37.84 22.56 9.58
N GLU A 9 37.99 21.24 9.46
CA GLU A 9 36.89 20.42 8.95
C GLU A 9 35.67 20.67 9.86
N PRO A 10 34.47 20.95 9.32
CA PRO A 10 33.30 21.09 10.17
C PRO A 10 33.12 19.75 10.88
N ALA A 11 33.16 19.78 12.22
CA ALA A 11 32.85 18.64 13.06
C ALA A 11 31.42 18.18 12.75
N GLY A 12 31.30 17.35 11.71
CA GLY A 12 30.09 16.62 11.40
C GLY A 12 29.76 15.83 12.65
N ILE A 13 28.60 16.11 13.23
CA ILE A 13 28.12 15.42 14.42
C ILE A 13 28.05 13.94 14.04
N TRP A 14 29.05 13.16 14.44
CA TRP A 14 29.04 11.71 14.27
C TRP A 14 28.03 11.16 15.27
N TYR A 15 26.78 11.02 14.82
CA TYR A 15 25.78 10.33 15.60
C TYR A 15 26.17 8.86 15.71
N ARG A 16 26.63 8.46 16.91
CA ARG A 16 26.85 7.06 17.25
C ARG A 16 25.58 6.50 17.86
N PHE A 17 24.77 5.87 17.03
CA PHE A 17 23.60 5.13 17.49
C PHE A 17 24.03 3.71 17.89
N SER A 18 24.09 3.44 19.19
CA SER A 18 24.23 2.06 19.68
C SER A 18 22.83 1.44 19.82
N VAL A 19 22.46 0.56 18.90
CA VAL A 19 21.22 -0.22 19.03
C VAL A 19 21.49 -1.36 20.02
N LYS A 20 20.85 -1.34 21.18
CA LYS A 20 20.79 -2.52 22.05
C LYS A 20 19.86 -3.54 21.40
N CYS A 21 20.33 -4.76 21.19
CA CYS A 21 19.49 -5.85 20.70
C CYS A 21 18.42 -6.18 21.74
N ASP A 22 17.21 -5.67 21.52
CA ASP A 22 16.04 -6.09 22.28
C ASP A 22 15.69 -7.53 21.89
N ARG A 23 15.92 -8.47 22.82
CA ARG A 23 15.71 -9.91 22.60
C ARG A 23 14.30 -10.25 22.07
N PRO A 24 13.20 -9.73 22.64
CA PRO A 24 11.87 -10.01 22.11
C PRO A 24 11.68 -9.49 20.68
N THR A 25 12.16 -8.28 20.36
CA THR A 25 12.11 -7.76 18.99
C THR A 25 12.94 -8.62 18.03
N ASN A 26 14.13 -9.06 18.42
CA ASN A 26 14.94 -9.93 17.56
C ASN A 26 14.26 -11.28 17.27
N ALA A 27 13.62 -11.88 18.28
CA ALA A 27 12.85 -13.11 18.09
C ALA A 27 11.64 -12.92 17.14
N ALA A 28 11.00 -11.76 17.18
CA ALA A 28 9.91 -11.42 16.26
C ALA A 28 10.42 -11.29 14.82
N ILE A 29 11.59 -10.65 14.62
CA ILE A 29 12.24 -10.52 13.30
C ILE A 29 12.61 -11.90 12.75
N GLU A 30 13.23 -12.76 13.55
CA GLU A 30 13.59 -14.13 13.14
C GLU A 30 12.36 -14.95 12.74
N LYS A 31 11.27 -14.84 13.50
CA LYS A 31 10.00 -15.51 13.18
C LYS A 31 9.42 -15.01 11.85
N ALA A 32 9.45 -13.70 11.62
CA ALA A 32 8.95 -13.10 10.38
C ALA A 32 9.83 -13.47 9.17
N ALA A 33 11.15 -13.46 9.33
CA ALA A 33 12.10 -13.88 8.30
C ALA A 33 11.93 -15.36 7.93
N LYS A 34 11.75 -16.23 8.94
CA LYS A 34 11.46 -17.65 8.72
C LYS A 34 10.15 -17.87 7.98
N ALA A 35 9.09 -17.13 8.31
CA ALA A 35 7.83 -17.20 7.60
C ALA A 35 7.94 -16.73 6.13
N ALA A 36 8.86 -15.80 5.86
CA ALA A 36 9.16 -15.30 4.52
C ALA A 36 10.22 -16.13 3.76
N GLY A 37 10.80 -17.17 4.38
CA GLY A 37 11.81 -18.04 3.76
C GLY A 37 13.15 -17.36 3.46
N ILE A 38 13.46 -16.25 4.14
CA ILE A 38 14.68 -15.45 3.92
C ILE A 38 15.47 -15.26 5.22
N SER A 39 16.72 -14.83 5.13
CA SER A 39 17.54 -14.54 6.31
C SER A 39 17.01 -13.30 7.07
N PRO A 40 17.24 -13.22 8.40
CA PRO A 40 16.85 -12.05 9.20
C PRO A 40 17.45 -10.74 8.69
N THR A 41 18.71 -10.76 8.23
CA THR A 41 19.39 -9.59 7.66
C THR A 41 18.74 -9.14 6.35
N SER A 42 18.45 -10.06 5.44
CA SER A 42 17.75 -9.75 4.19
C SER A 42 16.31 -9.28 4.44
N PHE A 43 15.66 -9.78 5.49
CA PHE A 43 14.32 -9.34 5.89
C PHE A 43 14.34 -7.87 6.35
N VAL A 44 15.27 -7.50 7.24
CA VAL A 44 15.42 -6.13 7.72
C VAL A 44 15.82 -5.17 6.60
N GLN A 45 16.76 -5.58 5.74
CA GLN A 45 17.19 -4.79 4.60
C GLN A 45 16.02 -4.49 3.64
N LYS A 46 15.25 -5.51 3.23
CA LYS A 46 14.05 -5.32 2.40
C LYS A 46 13.01 -4.42 3.05
N HIS A 47 12.89 -4.46 4.38
CA HIS A 47 11.97 -3.60 5.12
C HIS A 47 12.39 -2.13 5.01
N PHE A 48 13.67 -1.82 5.21
CA PHE A 48 14.17 -0.44 5.05
C PHE A 48 14.15 0.03 3.60
N GLU A 49 14.46 -0.84 2.64
CA GLU A 49 14.31 -0.54 1.22
C GLU A 49 12.86 -0.20 0.85
N ALA A 50 11.88 -0.86 1.48
CA ALA A 50 10.47 -0.51 1.29
C ALA A 50 10.08 0.82 1.94
N ILE A 51 10.72 1.21 3.06
CA ILE A 51 10.48 2.50 3.72
C ILE A 51 11.12 3.66 2.93
N LEU A 52 12.33 3.44 2.40
CA LEU A 52 13.11 4.44 1.69
C LEU A 52 12.83 4.47 0.18
N GLY A 53 12.18 3.44 -0.36
CA GLY A 53 11.82 3.33 -1.76
C GLY A 53 10.69 4.30 -2.13
N ASP A 54 10.65 4.66 -3.41
CA ASP A 54 9.57 5.45 -3.99
C ASP A 54 8.21 4.71 -3.81
N PRO A 55 7.14 5.35 -3.31
CA PRO A 55 5.83 4.73 -3.11
C PRO A 55 5.16 4.21 -4.39
N GLN A 56 5.79 4.40 -5.55
CA GLN A 56 5.34 3.96 -6.87
C GLN A 56 5.66 2.49 -7.18
N THR A 57 6.46 1.78 -6.37
CA THR A 57 6.57 0.33 -6.52
C THR A 57 5.35 -0.31 -5.87
N PRO A 58 4.51 -1.09 -6.57
CA PRO A 58 3.38 -1.77 -5.97
C PRO A 58 3.90 -2.87 -5.05
N ALA A 59 4.27 -2.48 -3.83
CA ALA A 59 4.63 -3.38 -2.76
C ALA A 59 3.40 -4.23 -2.46
N ALA A 60 3.55 -5.55 -2.55
CA ALA A 60 2.57 -6.46 -1.99
C ALA A 60 2.34 -6.04 -0.53
N ARG A 61 1.15 -5.48 -0.26
CA ARG A 61 0.84 -4.83 1.02
C ARG A 61 1.18 -5.75 2.20
N PRO A 62 1.77 -5.21 3.28
CA PRO A 62 2.18 -6.02 4.42
C PRO A 62 0.98 -6.71 5.08
N ALA A 63 1.16 -7.93 5.58
CA ALA A 63 0.10 -8.74 6.19
C ALA A 63 -0.62 -8.08 7.39
N ALA A 64 -0.04 -7.03 7.98
CA ALA A 64 -0.71 -6.19 8.98
C ALA A 64 -1.89 -5.40 8.38
N SER A 65 -1.79 -4.96 7.12
CA SER A 65 -2.93 -4.38 6.42
C SER A 65 -4.01 -5.43 6.17
N ALA A 66 -3.64 -6.68 5.87
CA ALA A 66 -4.63 -7.72 5.56
C ALA A 66 -5.63 -7.99 6.68
N ARG A 67 -5.25 -7.86 7.96
CA ARG A 67 -6.19 -7.96 9.09
C ARG A 67 -7.10 -6.74 9.20
N ALA A 68 -6.54 -5.54 9.14
CA ALA A 68 -7.31 -4.30 9.12
C ALA A 68 -8.31 -4.27 7.94
N ASP A 69 -7.92 -4.82 6.78
CA ASP A 69 -8.76 -4.93 5.59
C ASP A 69 -9.94 -5.86 5.81
N VAL A 70 -9.76 -6.94 6.57
CA VAL A 70 -10.86 -7.85 6.93
C VAL A 70 -11.84 -7.14 7.85
N ASP A 71 -11.35 -6.38 8.83
CA ASP A 71 -12.22 -5.66 9.78
C ASP A 71 -12.98 -4.52 9.08
N ILE A 72 -12.32 -3.78 8.18
CA ILE A 72 -12.95 -2.73 7.36
C ILE A 72 -13.95 -3.34 6.37
N ALA A 73 -13.63 -4.48 5.74
CA ALA A 73 -14.57 -5.15 4.83
C ALA A 73 -15.83 -5.60 5.59
N LYS A 74 -15.66 -6.12 6.80
CA LYS A 74 -16.78 -6.48 7.69
C LYS A 74 -17.59 -5.26 8.11
N SER A 75 -16.96 -4.15 8.52
CA SER A 75 -17.69 -2.95 8.95
C SER A 75 -18.53 -2.34 7.83
N LEU A 76 -18.03 -2.39 6.60
CA LEU A 76 -18.74 -1.91 5.40
C LEU A 76 -19.76 -2.93 4.86
N GLY A 77 -19.72 -4.18 5.33
CA GLY A 77 -20.54 -5.27 4.81
C GLY A 77 -20.23 -5.61 3.35
N VAL A 78 -18.95 -5.49 2.96
CA VAL A 78 -18.45 -5.81 1.60
C VAL A 78 -17.53 -7.02 1.65
N THR A 79 -17.36 -7.68 0.51
CA THR A 79 -16.37 -8.76 0.40
C THR A 79 -14.95 -8.18 0.48
N LEU A 80 -13.99 -8.94 1.00
CA LEU A 80 -12.58 -8.54 1.03
C LEU A 80 -12.05 -8.23 -0.40
N THR A 81 -12.55 -8.96 -1.40
CA THR A 81 -12.28 -8.70 -2.82
C THR A 81 -12.83 -7.36 -3.30
N ALA A 82 -14.03 -6.97 -2.86
CA ALA A 82 -14.58 -5.66 -3.17
C ALA A 82 -13.78 -4.54 -2.48
N LEU A 83 -13.32 -4.74 -1.25
CA LEU A 83 -12.48 -3.76 -0.57
C LEU A 83 -11.11 -3.60 -1.25
N ARG A 84 -10.50 -4.70 -1.71
CA ARG A 84 -9.26 -4.65 -2.51
C ARG A 84 -9.45 -3.87 -3.80
N LEU A 85 -10.58 -4.10 -4.49
CA LEU A 85 -10.94 -3.36 -5.69
C LEU A 85 -11.14 -1.87 -5.40
N TYR A 86 -11.85 -1.53 -4.33
CA TYR A 86 -12.01 -0.15 -3.88
C TYR A 86 -10.65 0.53 -3.63
N ARG A 87 -9.74 -0.15 -2.93
CA ARG A 87 -8.42 0.43 -2.64
C ARG A 87 -7.52 0.57 -3.86
N ALA A 88 -7.63 -0.35 -4.82
CA ALA A 88 -6.94 -0.21 -6.10
C ALA A 88 -7.46 0.99 -6.91
N LEU A 89 -8.73 1.35 -6.74
CA LEU A 89 -9.30 2.57 -7.30
C LEU A 89 -8.83 3.81 -6.53
N ASP A 90 -8.80 3.76 -5.20
CA ASP A 90 -8.36 4.86 -4.33
C ASP A 90 -6.89 5.25 -4.56
N GLU A 91 -6.01 4.27 -4.82
CA GLU A 91 -4.60 4.54 -5.19
C GLU A 91 -4.44 5.22 -6.56
N ARG A 92 -5.46 5.12 -7.44
CA ARG A 92 -5.44 5.66 -8.81
C ARG A 92 -6.34 6.87 -9.00
N VAL A 93 -6.89 7.40 -7.91
CA VAL A 93 -7.81 8.54 -7.92
C VAL A 93 -7.08 9.82 -8.35
N ASP A 94 -7.63 10.51 -9.36
CA ASP A 94 -7.19 11.85 -9.74
C ASP A 94 -7.61 12.88 -8.67
N ARG A 95 -7.06 14.10 -8.69
CA ARG A 95 -7.43 15.19 -7.74
C ARG A 95 -8.93 15.48 -7.66
N SER A 96 -9.70 15.10 -8.68
CA SER A 96 -11.16 15.23 -8.73
C SER A 96 -11.91 13.96 -8.28
N ARG A 97 -11.26 13.03 -7.56
CA ARG A 97 -11.81 11.72 -7.13
C ARG A 97 -12.36 10.85 -8.27
N ASN A 98 -11.87 11.07 -9.49
CA ASN A 98 -12.25 10.33 -10.68
C ASN A 98 -11.14 9.34 -11.07
N VAL A 99 -11.54 8.17 -11.56
CA VAL A 99 -10.65 7.13 -12.06
C VAL A 99 -11.17 6.69 -13.41
N ALA A 100 -10.34 6.78 -14.45
CA ALA A 100 -10.61 6.15 -15.73
C ALA A 100 -9.84 4.82 -15.79
N ILE A 101 -10.53 3.68 -15.68
CA ILE A 101 -9.90 2.36 -15.73
C ILE A 101 -10.74 1.37 -16.55
N THR A 102 -10.08 0.43 -17.22
CA THR A 102 -10.78 -0.66 -17.92
C THR A 102 -11.15 -1.78 -16.93
N ASN A 103 -12.20 -2.54 -17.23
CA ASN A 103 -12.57 -3.72 -16.43
C ASN A 103 -11.44 -4.77 -16.34
N SER A 104 -10.59 -4.81 -17.37
CA SER A 104 -9.42 -5.68 -17.43
C SER A 104 -8.38 -5.29 -16.39
N ASP A 105 -7.95 -4.02 -16.41
CA ASP A 105 -6.96 -3.51 -15.46
C ASP A 105 -7.48 -3.53 -14.03
N LEU A 106 -8.79 -3.32 -13.86
CA LEU A 106 -9.45 -3.39 -12.57
C LEU A 106 -9.48 -4.83 -12.02
N ALA A 107 -9.65 -5.83 -12.89
CA ALA A 107 -9.58 -7.24 -12.53
C ALA A 107 -8.17 -7.62 -12.07
N ASP A 108 -7.16 -7.19 -12.82
CA ASP A 108 -5.75 -7.47 -12.56
C ASP A 108 -5.30 -6.78 -11.26
N ALA A 109 -5.67 -5.51 -11.04
CA ALA A 109 -5.34 -4.77 -9.82
C ALA A 109 -5.98 -5.36 -8.56
N ALA A 110 -7.19 -5.92 -8.68
CA ALA A 110 -7.89 -6.55 -7.56
C ALA A 110 -7.60 -8.06 -7.40
N GLY A 111 -6.81 -8.66 -8.31
CA GLY A 111 -6.48 -10.09 -8.30
C GLY A 111 -7.71 -11.00 -8.45
N THR A 112 -8.70 -10.57 -9.24
CA THR A 112 -9.98 -11.28 -9.43
C THR A 112 -10.22 -11.56 -10.91
N ALA A 113 -11.04 -12.57 -11.20
CA ALA A 113 -11.47 -12.85 -12.56
C ALA A 113 -12.33 -11.68 -13.11
N ARG A 114 -12.05 -11.26 -14.36
CA ARG A 114 -12.84 -10.25 -15.10
C ARG A 114 -14.38 -10.40 -14.98
N PRO A 115 -14.99 -11.59 -15.13
CA PRO A 115 -16.44 -11.72 -15.03
C PRO A 115 -17.03 -11.39 -13.65
N ARG A 116 -16.21 -11.36 -12.58
CA ARG A 116 -16.67 -10.98 -11.23
C ARG A 116 -16.64 -9.47 -10.99
N VAL A 117 -15.90 -8.72 -11.79
CA VAL A 117 -15.73 -7.26 -11.62
C VAL A 117 -17.07 -6.51 -11.62
N PRO A 118 -18.02 -6.76 -12.55
CA PRO A 118 -19.30 -6.05 -12.54
C PRO A 118 -20.11 -6.26 -11.25
N GLY A 119 -20.09 -7.49 -10.70
CA GLY A 119 -20.77 -7.81 -9.44
C GLY A 119 -20.13 -7.14 -8.22
N LEU A 120 -18.79 -7.06 -8.20
CA LEU A 120 -18.04 -6.36 -7.14
C LEU A 120 -18.26 -4.85 -7.22
N VAL A 121 -18.27 -4.27 -8.42
CA VAL A 121 -18.60 -2.85 -8.64
C VAL A 121 -20.02 -2.57 -8.20
N ALA A 122 -21.00 -3.42 -8.54
CA ALA A 122 -22.37 -3.28 -8.06
C ALA A 122 -22.47 -3.30 -6.52
N GLN A 123 -21.69 -4.15 -5.85
CA GLN A 123 -21.60 -4.20 -4.39
C GLN A 123 -21.06 -2.88 -3.80
N LEU A 124 -20.03 -2.30 -4.41
CA LEU A 124 -19.45 -1.02 -3.98
C LEU A 124 -20.39 0.17 -4.25
N THR A 125 -21.12 0.16 -5.37
CA THR A 125 -22.14 1.15 -5.70
C THR A 125 -23.30 1.11 -4.73
N ALA A 126 -23.76 -0.10 -4.34
CA ALA A 126 -24.82 -0.26 -3.34
C ALA A 126 -24.43 0.32 -1.97
N LYS A 127 -23.14 0.32 -1.64
CA LYS A 127 -22.57 0.91 -0.42
C LYS A 127 -22.15 2.37 -0.58
N ARG A 128 -22.46 3.01 -1.73
CA ARG A 128 -22.10 4.39 -2.08
C ARG A 128 -20.59 4.69 -2.04
N LEU A 129 -19.76 3.66 -2.19
CA LEU A 129 -18.30 3.82 -2.22
C LEU A 129 -17.79 4.21 -3.61
N VAL A 130 -18.52 3.85 -4.65
CA VAL A 130 -18.17 4.14 -6.04
C VAL A 130 -19.43 4.55 -6.81
N ARG A 131 -19.32 5.53 -7.69
CA ARG A 131 -20.36 5.91 -8.65
C ARG A 131 -19.82 5.83 -10.06
N ILE A 132 -20.59 5.21 -10.96
CA ILE A 132 -20.24 5.17 -12.39
C ILE A 132 -20.71 6.47 -13.02
N GLU A 133 -19.79 7.29 -13.53
CA GLU A 133 -20.12 8.54 -14.22
C GLU A 133 -20.27 8.35 -15.73
N ARG A 134 -19.40 7.52 -16.32
CA ARG A 134 -19.51 7.10 -17.73
C ARG A 134 -19.13 5.64 -17.87
N ASP A 135 -20.11 4.84 -18.22
CA ASP A 135 -19.90 3.48 -18.69
C ASP A 135 -19.51 3.52 -20.16
N SER A 136 -18.35 2.96 -20.49
CA SER A 136 -17.97 2.74 -21.88
C SER A 136 -17.54 1.29 -22.05
N ARG A 137 -18.29 0.55 -22.87
CA ARG A 137 -17.96 -0.84 -23.23
C ARG A 137 -16.71 -0.96 -24.11
N ARG A 138 -16.24 0.16 -24.69
CA ARG A 138 -15.09 0.21 -25.62
C ARG A 138 -13.92 1.06 -25.11
N ALA A 139 -14.07 1.78 -24.00
CA ALA A 139 -13.05 2.65 -23.44
C ALA A 139 -13.01 2.52 -21.90
N ALA A 140 -12.06 3.18 -21.25
CA ALA A 140 -11.98 3.20 -19.79
C ALA A 140 -13.29 3.72 -19.17
N THR A 141 -13.85 2.96 -18.23
CA THR A 141 -15.01 3.37 -17.44
C THR A 141 -14.57 4.43 -16.45
N ARG A 142 -15.31 5.53 -16.35
CA ARG A 142 -15.05 6.57 -15.36
C ARG A 142 -15.85 6.30 -14.10
N TYR A 143 -15.12 6.08 -13.03
CA TYR A 143 -15.63 5.90 -11.68
C TYR A 143 -15.31 7.13 -10.85
N HIS A 144 -16.29 7.63 -10.11
CA HIS A 144 -16.08 8.57 -9.01
C HIS A 144 -16.00 7.76 -7.71
N VAL A 145 -14.90 7.87 -6.97
CA VAL A 145 -14.64 7.10 -5.75
C VAL A 145 -14.88 8.00 -4.54
N PHE A 146 -15.69 7.56 -3.60
CA PHE A 146 -15.91 8.25 -2.33
C PHE A 146 -14.96 7.71 -1.26
N SER A 147 -14.34 8.58 -0.46
CA SER A 147 -13.46 8.15 0.62
C SER A 147 -14.26 7.45 1.73
N ILE A 148 -13.75 6.32 2.23
CA ILE A 148 -14.30 5.66 3.42
C ILE A 148 -14.11 6.62 4.60
N GLY A 149 -15.21 7.15 5.14
CA GLY A 149 -15.21 8.14 6.23
C GLY A 149 -15.66 9.55 5.83
N ASP A 150 -15.99 9.79 4.55
CA ASP A 150 -16.83 10.92 4.14
C ASP A 150 -18.26 10.62 4.63
N GLU A 151 -18.57 10.91 5.90
CA GLU A 151 -19.96 11.12 6.30
C GLU A 151 -20.47 12.42 5.65
N PRO A 152 -21.74 12.49 5.21
CA PRO A 152 -22.34 13.74 4.77
C PRO A 152 -22.45 14.77 5.91
#